data_AF-A0A4R6GUQ5-F1
#
_entry.id   AF-A0A4R6GUQ5-F1
#
_cell.length_a   1.000
_cell.length_b   1.000
_cell.length_c   1.000
_cell.angle_alpha   90.00
_cell.angle_beta   90.00
_cell.angle_gamma   90.00
#
_symmetry.space_group_name_H-M   'P 1'
#
loop_
_entity.id
_entity.type
_entity.pdbx_description
1 polymer ?
#
loop_
_entity_poly.entity_id
_entity_poly.type
_entity_poly.pdbx_seq_one_letter_code
_entity_poly.pdbx_strand_id
1 'polypeptide(L)' 'MPLLPYALPGLAPSRQFLASLAVAGLMFALIGMGKSLVYHQPVLKSGLRTLLNGGAAAGLALVTGHLAQALFGVGM' A
#
# COMPACT_ATOMS: atom_id res chain seq x y z
N MET A 1 0.60 3.84 8.88
CA MET A 1 -0.80 4.23 9.18
C MET A 1 -1.57 4.55 7.87
N PRO A 2 -1.84 3.57 6.99
CA PRO A 2 -2.47 3.81 5.69
C PRO A 2 -3.99 4.07 5.74
N LEU A 3 -4.67 3.72 6.84
CA LEU A 3 -6.12 3.88 6.98
C LEU A 3 -6.54 5.28 7.44
N LEU A 4 -5.58 6.12 7.80
CA LEU A 4 -5.82 7.48 8.32
C LEU A 4 -6.67 8.36 7.36
N PRO A 5 -6.52 8.30 6.03
CA PRO A 5 -7.36 9.04 5.09
C PRO A 5 -8.84 8.63 5.08
N TYR A 6 -9.15 7.40 5.51
CA TYR A 6 -10.54 6.92 5.63
C TYR A 6 -11.23 7.41 6.91
N ALA A 7 -10.46 7.91 7.89
CA ALA A 7 -11.01 8.52 9.10
C ALA A 7 -11.44 9.99 8.91
N LEU A 8 -11.17 10.59 7.73
CA LEU A 8 -11.55 11.96 7.39
C LEU A 8 -12.90 12.00 6.67
N PRO A 9 -13.98 12.47 7.32
CA PRO A 9 -15.28 12.63 6.66
C PRO A 9 -15.24 13.75 5.62
N GLY A 10 -15.87 13.56 4.45
CA GLY A 10 -16.06 14.59 3.42
C GLY A 10 -15.18 14.48 2.16
N LEU A 11 -14.29 13.49 2.07
CA LEU A 11 -13.53 13.21 0.84
C LEU A 11 -14.24 12.16 -0.02
N ALA A 12 -14.33 12.44 -1.33
CA ALA A 12 -14.84 11.46 -2.30
C ALA A 12 -14.04 10.13 -2.21
N PRO A 13 -14.68 8.97 -2.36
CA PRO A 13 -14.03 7.65 -2.18
C PRO A 13 -12.76 7.47 -3.03
N SER A 14 -12.75 8.02 -4.25
CA SER A 14 -11.60 8.00 -5.16
C SER A 14 -10.40 8.80 -4.62
N ARG A 15 -10.64 9.95 -3.99
CA ARG A 15 -9.58 10.77 -3.37
C ARG A 15 -9.05 10.14 -2.09
N GLN A 16 -9.91 9.53 -1.26
CA GLN A 16 -9.47 8.79 -0.07
C GLN A 16 -8.58 7.61 -0.44
N PHE A 17 -8.95 6.86 -1.48
CA PHE A 17 -8.16 5.74 -1.99
C PHE A 17 -6.79 6.19 -2.49
N LEU A 18 -6.73 7.23 -3.34
CA LEU A 18 -5.46 7.77 -3.86
C LEU A 18 -4.56 8.29 -2.74
N ALA A 19 -5.14 8.98 -1.74
CA ALA A 19 -4.40 9.45 -0.57
C ALA A 19 -3.87 8.28 0.28
N SER A 20 -4.68 7.26 0.52
CA SER A 20 -4.28 6.05 1.25
C SER A 20 -3.19 5.27 0.52
N LEU A 21 -3.29 5.15 -0.81
CA LEU A 21 -2.28 4.53 -1.65
C LEU A 21 -0.94 5.27 -1.59
N ALA A 22 -0.96 6.61 -1.66
CA ALA A 22 0.24 7.43 -1.53
C ALA A 22 0.88 7.27 -0.15
N VAL A 23 0.09 7.30 0.92
CA VAL A 23 0.57 7.10 2.30
C VAL A 23 1.12 5.69 2.50
N ALA A 24 0.47 4.66 1.94
CA ALA A 24 0.94 3.27 2.02
C ALA A 24 2.29 3.09 1.30
N GLY A 25 2.42 3.60 0.08
CA GLY A 25 3.67 3.59 -0.68
C GLY A 25 4.80 4.32 0.06
N LEU A 26 4.50 5.50 0.60
CA LEU A 26 5.44 6.27 1.42
C LEU A 26 5.88 5.49 2.66
N MET A 27 4.94 4.85 3.37
CA MET A 27 5.24 4.03 4.55
C MET A 27 6.13 2.83 4.21
N PHE A 28 5.84 2.10 3.13
CA PHE A 28 6.68 0.97 2.72
C PHE A 28 8.08 1.41 2.29
N ALA A 29 8.20 2.54 1.60
CA ALA A 29 9.49 3.13 1.25
C ALA A 29 10.27 3.56 2.51
N LEU A 30 9.63 4.29 3.44
CA LEU A 30 10.25 4.77 4.68
C LEU A 30 10.69 3.61 5.60
N ILE A 31 9.86 2.58 5.75
CA ILE A 31 10.21 1.38 6.53
C ILE A 31 11.37 0.64 5.87
N GLY A 32 11.37 0.50 4.54
CA GLY A 32 12.45 -0.16 3.80
C GLY A 32 13.77 0.61 3.86
N MET A 33 13.72 1.94 3.81
CA MET A 33 14.90 2.82 3.96
C MET A 33 15.42 2.82 5.40
N GLY A 34 14.52 2.89 6.40
CA GLY A 34 14.89 2.86 7.82
C GLY A 34 15.59 1.56 8.22
N LYS A 35 15.16 0.42 7.68
CA LYS A 35 15.86 -0.87 7.85
C LYS A 35 17.30 -0.82 7.31
N SER A 36 17.52 -0.17 6.17
CA SER A 36 18.85 -0.10 5.58
C SER A 36 19.82 0.78 6.38
N LEU A 37 19.33 1.83 7.07
CA LEU A 37 20.15 2.64 7.96
C LEU A 37 20.78 1.81 9.10
N VAL A 38 20.07 0.79 9.59
CA VAL A 38 20.55 -0.08 10.67
C VAL A 38 21.53 -1.15 10.15
N TYR A 39 21.36 -1.62 8.91
CA TYR A 39 22.14 -2.74 8.34
C TYR A 39 23.25 -2.35 7.35
N HIS A 40 23.60 -1.05 7.21
CA HIS A 40 24.66 -0.55 6.30
C HIS A 40 24.51 -1.01 4.83
N GLN A 41 23.28 -1.32 4.41
CA GLN A 41 22.95 -1.73 3.05
C GLN A 41 22.50 -0.53 2.22
N PRO A 42 22.55 -0.59 0.86
CA PRO A 42 22.11 0.53 0.03
C PRO A 42 20.63 0.91 0.27
N VAL A 43 20.42 2.12 0.78
CA VAL A 43 19.13 2.70 1.24
C VAL A 43 18.06 2.67 0.17
N LEU A 44 18.42 3.08 -1.05
CA LEU A 44 17.51 3.04 -2.19
C LEU A 44 17.09 1.61 -2.55
N LYS A 45 18.01 0.64 -2.49
CA LYS A 45 17.73 -0.75 -2.89
C LYS A 45 16.84 -1.47 -1.88
N SER A 46 17.03 -1.20 -0.59
CA SER A 46 16.19 -1.73 0.49
C SER A 46 14.79 -1.12 0.48
N GLY A 47 14.70 0.20 0.27
CA GLY A 47 13.43 0.91 0.07
C GLY A 47 12.66 0.38 -1.13
N LEU A 48 13.32 0.26 -2.29
CA LEU A 48 12.68 -0.22 -3.52
C LEU A 48 12.22 -1.69 -3.42
N ARG A 49 13.00 -2.57 -2.78
CA ARG A 49 12.55 -3.96 -2.50
C ARG A 49 11.32 -4.00 -1.62
N THR A 50 11.29 -3.18 -0.56
CA THR A 50 10.14 -3.16 0.37
C THR A 50 8.90 -2.61 -0.31
N LEU A 51 9.06 -1.57 -1.14
CA LEU A 51 7.98 -1.02 -1.97
C LEU A 51 7.49 -2.04 -3.00
N LEU A 52 8.39 -2.74 -3.71
CA LEU A 52 8.02 -3.76 -4.69
C LEU A 52 7.30 -4.95 -4.04
N ASN A 53 7.77 -5.43 -2.89
CA ASN A 53 7.13 -6.52 -2.16
C ASN A 53 5.75 -6.10 -1.63
N GLY A 54 5.65 -4.91 -1.03
CA GLY A 54 4.37 -4.36 -0.54
C GLY A 54 3.39 -4.07 -1.67
N GLY A 55 3.88 -3.54 -2.79
CA GLY A 55 3.09 -3.30 -4.00
C GLY A 55 2.61 -4.60 -4.67
N ALA A 56 3.47 -5.62 -4.74
CA ALA A 56 3.08 -6.94 -5.23
C ALA A 56 2.00 -7.57 -4.35
N ALA A 57 2.13 -7.49 -3.02
CA ALA A 57 1.11 -7.97 -2.09
C ALA A 57 -0.22 -7.20 -2.23
N ALA A 58 -0.16 -5.87 -2.37
CA ALA A 58 -1.34 -5.04 -2.61
C ALA A 58 -2.02 -5.39 -3.94
N GLY A 59 -1.24 -5.62 -5.01
CA GLY A 59 -1.75 -6.06 -6.30
C GLY A 59 -2.43 -7.44 -6.22
N LEU A 60 -1.81 -8.40 -5.53
CA LEU A 60 -2.41 -9.71 -5.29
C LEU A 60 -3.72 -9.61 -4.52
N ALA A 61 -3.79 -8.75 -3.49
CA ALA A 61 -5.02 -8.51 -2.74
C ALA A 61 -6.13 -7.90 -3.62
N LEU A 62 -5.79 -6.98 -4.52
CA LEU A 62 -6.72 -6.31 -5.43
C LEU A 62 -7.29 -7.29 -6.47
N VAL A 63 -6.42 -8.09 -7.08
CA VAL A 63 -6.82 -9.16 -8.02
C VAL A 63 -7.68 -10.20 -7.31
N THR A 64 -7.27 -10.63 -6.10
CA THR A 64 -8.04 -11.60 -5.31
C THR A 64 -9.41 -11.05 -4.92
N GLY A 65 -9.49 -9.76 -4.55
CA GLY A 65 -10.76 -9.07 -4.28
C GLY A 65 -11.68 -9.03 -5.50
N HIS A 66 -11.15 -8.67 -6.67
CA HIS A 66 -11.92 -8.70 -7.91
C HIS A 66 -12.36 -10.11 -8.31
N LEU A 67 -11.50 -11.11 -8.13
CA LEU A 67 -11.83 -12.49 -8.44
C LEU A 67 -12.90 -13.04 -7.47
N ALA A 68 -12.80 -12.72 -6.19
CA ALA A 68 -13.82 -13.05 -5.20
C ALA A 68 -15.17 -12.38 -5.53
N GLN A 69 -15.14 -11.11 -5.95
CA GLN A 69 -16.33 -10.41 -6.42
C GLN A 69 -16.94 -11.04 -7.67
N ALA A 70 -16.11 -11.46 -8.64
CA ALA A 70 -16.57 -12.11 -9.87
C ALA A 70 -17.14 -13.52 -9.63
N LEU A 71 -16.54 -14.30 -8.72
CA LEU A 71 -16.93 -15.68 -8.45
C LEU A 71 -18.10 -15.78 -7.46
N PHE A 72 -18.15 -14.89 -6.46
CA PHE A 72 -19.14 -14.96 -5.36
C PHE A 72 -20.16 -13.82 -5.37
N GLY A 73 -20.06 -12.87 -6.30
CA GLY A 73 -21.00 -11.75 -6.40
C GLY A 73 -20.95 -10.79 -5.21
N VAL A 74 -19.88 -10.80 -4.42
CA VAL A 74 -19.74 -9.96 -3.22
C VAL A 74 -19.43 -8.53 -3.66
N GLY A 75 -20.44 -7.65 -3.66
CA GLY A 75 -20.26 -6.24 -3.98
C GLY A 75 -21.35 -5.33 -3.42
N MET A 76 -20.98 -4.55 -2.40
CA MET A 76 -21.36 -3.14 -2.17
C MET A 76 -20.13 -2.43 -1.61
#